data_AF-A0A151TH54-F1
#
_entry.id   AF-A0A151TH54-F1
#
_cell.length_a   1.000
_cell.length_b   1.000
_cell.length_c   1.000
_cell.angle_alpha   90.00
_cell.angle_beta   90.00
_cell.angle_gamma   90.00
#
_symmetry.space_group_name_H-M   'P 1'
#
loop_
_entity.id
_entity.type
_entity.pdbx_description
1 polymer ?
#
loop_
_entity_poly.entity_id
_entity_poly.type
_entity_poly.pdbx_seq_one_letter_code
_entity_poly.pdbx_strand_id
1 'polypeptide(L)'
;MTFFFSLSLFTSVKSDSFAFNLPSFEADSENVIVAADANITSGALRLTKTDLYGNPTHHSVGLSAFFGTVHLSDRKTGRVANFHTEFSFVVNTKRKSLHGDGFTFFIASNDFRFAHNSSGGFLGLFNKETAFNTSLNQVVAVEFDSFANEWDPNFPESDSPHIGIDINSIRSVATAPWQLDVQPTGTIGKAHISYLSSTKILSVTVAYPTSPVNSNVTVLSYPVNFGSVLSEWVLVGFSGTTGDLVETHDILSWSFSSFL
;
A
#
# COMPACT_ATOMS: atom_id res chain seq x y z
N MET A 1 12.86 -53.87 -19.13
CA MET A 1 13.11 -52.53 -19.67
C MET A 1 13.36 -51.61 -18.49
N THR A 2 14.61 -51.26 -18.24
CA THR A 2 15.06 -50.49 -17.07
C THR A 2 14.95 -49.01 -17.40
N PHE A 3 14.10 -48.25 -16.69
CA PHE A 3 14.03 -46.79 -16.87
C PHE A 3 15.09 -46.12 -15.98
N PHE A 4 16.05 -45.46 -16.60
CA PHE A 4 16.95 -44.51 -15.94
C PHE A 4 16.20 -43.19 -15.73
N PHE A 5 16.06 -42.74 -14.49
CA PHE A 5 15.71 -41.35 -14.20
C PHE A 5 16.96 -40.50 -14.37
N SER A 6 16.97 -39.65 -15.40
CA SER A 6 17.92 -38.56 -15.55
C SER A 6 17.65 -37.53 -14.46
N LEU A 7 18.57 -37.41 -13.49
CA LEU A 7 18.56 -36.32 -12.52
C LEU A 7 19.06 -35.06 -13.23
N SER A 8 18.13 -34.24 -13.72
CA SER A 8 18.43 -32.90 -14.19
C SER A 8 18.87 -32.04 -13.01
N LEU A 9 20.18 -31.80 -12.89
CA LEU A 9 20.72 -30.76 -12.03
C LEU A 9 20.20 -29.41 -12.54
N PHE A 10 19.13 -28.90 -11.93
CA PHE A 10 18.80 -27.49 -12.04
C PHE A 10 19.89 -26.72 -11.32
N THR A 11 20.76 -26.04 -12.06
CA THR A 11 21.54 -24.94 -11.50
C THR A 11 20.54 -23.85 -11.11
N SER A 12 20.15 -23.81 -9.84
CA SER A 12 19.48 -22.66 -9.26
C SER A 12 20.47 -21.49 -9.32
N VAL A 13 20.32 -20.64 -10.33
CA VAL A 13 20.79 -19.27 -10.19
C VAL A 13 19.81 -18.64 -9.19
N LYS A 14 20.24 -18.56 -7.92
CA LYS A 14 19.54 -17.76 -6.90
C LYS A 14 19.61 -16.32 -7.36
N SER A 15 18.60 -15.87 -8.10
CA SER A 15 18.45 -14.44 -8.33
C SER A 15 17.97 -13.84 -7.02
N ASP A 16 18.79 -13.02 -6.37
CA ASP A 16 18.40 -12.19 -5.22
C ASP A 16 17.45 -11.05 -5.65
N SER A 17 17.13 -10.94 -6.96
CA SER A 17 16.20 -9.97 -7.52
C SER A 17 14.80 -10.55 -7.76
N PHE A 18 13.79 -9.71 -7.53
CA PHE A 18 12.40 -9.97 -7.85
C PHE A 18 11.80 -8.70 -8.47
N ALA A 19 10.96 -8.84 -9.50
CA ALA A 19 10.26 -7.72 -10.08
C ALA A 19 8.98 -8.13 -10.80
N PHE A 20 7.99 -7.25 -10.80
CA PHE A 20 6.83 -7.32 -11.67
C PHE A 20 6.40 -5.91 -12.12
N ASN A 21 5.64 -5.87 -13.21
CA ASN A 21 5.05 -4.65 -13.74
C ASN A 21 3.64 -4.92 -14.27
N LEU A 22 2.67 -4.25 -13.68
CA LEU A 22 1.26 -4.29 -14.06
C LEU A 22 0.88 -2.90 -14.60
N PRO A 23 0.94 -2.68 -15.93
CA PRO A 23 0.54 -1.41 -16.52
C PRO A 23 -0.97 -1.15 -16.43
N SER A 24 -1.76 -2.22 -16.28
CA SER A 24 -3.19 -2.26 -16.00
C SER A 24 -3.52 -3.51 -15.17
N PHE A 25 -4.71 -3.55 -14.58
CA PHE A 25 -5.27 -4.73 -13.91
C PHE A 25 -6.29 -5.41 -14.82
N GLU A 26 -5.96 -6.61 -15.31
CA GLU A 26 -6.88 -7.44 -16.07
C GLU A 26 -7.71 -8.31 -15.14
N ALA A 27 -8.99 -8.54 -15.46
CA ALA A 27 -9.92 -9.27 -14.59
C ALA A 27 -9.47 -10.70 -14.24
N ASP A 28 -8.64 -11.32 -15.09
CA ASP A 28 -8.08 -12.66 -14.92
C ASP A 28 -6.59 -12.65 -14.51
N SER A 29 -6.08 -11.56 -13.94
CA SER A 29 -4.65 -11.49 -13.63
C SER A 29 -4.28 -12.44 -12.49
N GLU A 30 -3.55 -13.52 -12.79
CA GLU A 30 -2.99 -14.45 -11.80
C GLU A 30 -1.91 -13.81 -10.89
N ASN A 31 -1.56 -12.55 -11.16
CA ASN A 31 -0.48 -11.83 -10.48
C ASN A 31 -0.93 -11.11 -9.20
N VAL A 32 -2.22 -10.98 -8.94
CA VAL A 32 -2.73 -10.35 -7.70
C VAL A 32 -3.85 -11.16 -7.07
N ILE A 33 -3.84 -11.16 -5.74
CA ILE A 33 -4.94 -11.64 -4.90
C ILE A 33 -5.81 -10.43 -4.60
N VAL A 34 -7.11 -10.57 -4.79
CA VAL A 34 -8.12 -9.56 -4.45
C VAL A 34 -9.05 -10.15 -3.39
N ALA A 35 -9.33 -9.39 -2.34
CA ALA A 35 -10.11 -9.86 -1.20
C ALA A 35 -11.00 -8.75 -0.60
N ALA A 36 -11.96 -9.21 0.21
CA ALA A 36 -13.00 -8.38 0.81
C ALA A 36 -13.80 -7.62 -0.27
N ASP A 37 -13.93 -6.30 -0.17
CA ASP A 37 -14.69 -5.49 -1.13
C ASP A 37 -13.89 -5.05 -2.37
N ALA A 38 -12.58 -5.30 -2.40
CA ALA A 38 -11.77 -4.93 -3.55
C ALA A 38 -12.22 -5.70 -4.80
N ASN A 39 -12.11 -5.07 -5.97
CA ASN A 39 -12.43 -5.70 -7.25
C ASN A 39 -11.63 -5.08 -8.39
N ILE A 40 -11.41 -5.85 -9.46
CA ILE A 40 -10.84 -5.34 -10.71
C ILE A 40 -11.98 -4.91 -11.62
N THR A 41 -11.95 -3.65 -12.06
CA THR A 41 -12.97 -3.09 -12.95
C THR A 41 -12.35 -2.09 -13.90
N SER A 42 -12.66 -2.23 -15.20
CA SER A 42 -12.19 -1.32 -16.25
C SER A 42 -10.67 -1.11 -16.29
N GLY A 43 -9.88 -2.15 -16.01
CA GLY A 43 -8.42 -2.06 -16.04
C GLY A 43 -7.79 -1.55 -14.75
N ALA A 44 -8.57 -1.25 -13.71
CA ALA A 44 -8.10 -0.73 -12.44
C ALA A 44 -8.46 -1.67 -11.28
N LEU A 45 -7.61 -1.72 -10.26
CA LEU A 45 -7.90 -2.32 -8.98
C LEU A 45 -8.62 -1.28 -8.11
N ARG A 46 -9.91 -1.48 -7.91
CA ARG A 46 -10.73 -0.66 -7.01
C ARG A 46 -10.71 -1.28 -5.61
N LEU A 47 -10.21 -0.55 -4.63
CA LEU A 47 -10.11 -1.02 -3.25
C LEU A 47 -11.42 -0.82 -2.47
N THR A 48 -12.27 0.13 -2.85
CA THR A 48 -13.50 0.44 -2.11
C THR A 48 -14.75 0.19 -2.93
N LYS A 49 -15.75 -0.39 -2.30
CA LYS A 49 -17.00 -0.81 -2.92
C LYS A 49 -17.80 0.37 -3.44
N THR A 50 -18.48 0.14 -4.56
CA THR A 50 -19.48 1.06 -5.10
C THR A 50 -20.85 0.40 -5.23
N ASP A 51 -21.89 1.22 -5.23
CA ASP A 51 -23.23 0.82 -5.66
C ASP A 51 -23.28 0.57 -7.20
N LEU A 52 -24.45 0.19 -7.71
CA LEU A 52 -24.68 -0.07 -9.13
C LEU A 52 -24.52 1.18 -10.03
N TYR A 53 -24.49 2.38 -9.44
CA TYR A 53 -24.29 3.66 -10.14
C TYR A 53 -22.84 4.17 -10.00
N GLY A 54 -21.95 3.38 -9.41
CA GLY A 54 -20.56 3.74 -9.19
C GLY A 54 -20.36 4.79 -8.09
N ASN A 55 -21.29 4.89 -7.12
CA ASN A 55 -21.08 5.72 -5.93
C ASN A 55 -20.42 4.91 -4.82
N PRO A 56 -19.41 5.45 -4.13
CA PRO A 56 -18.74 4.74 -3.03
C PRO A 56 -19.71 4.49 -1.87
N THR A 57 -19.55 3.35 -1.20
CA THR A 57 -20.41 2.94 -0.08
C THR A 57 -19.70 3.08 1.26
N HIS A 58 -20.46 3.22 2.35
CA HIS A 58 -19.94 3.29 3.72
C HIS A 58 -19.30 1.98 4.19
N HIS A 59 -18.36 2.09 5.13
CA HIS A 59 -17.72 0.96 5.82
C HIS A 59 -17.16 -0.14 4.90
N SER A 60 -16.67 0.26 3.72
CA SER A 60 -16.05 -0.68 2.79
C SER A 60 -14.62 -0.97 3.23
N VAL A 61 -14.19 -2.22 3.03
CA VAL A 61 -12.81 -2.65 3.24
C VAL A 61 -12.38 -3.51 2.07
N GLY A 62 -11.39 -3.08 1.31
CA GLY A 62 -10.77 -3.91 0.28
C GLY A 62 -9.31 -4.14 0.54
N LEU A 63 -8.87 -5.32 0.13
CA LEU A 63 -7.49 -5.77 0.24
C LEU A 63 -7.05 -6.34 -1.10
N SER A 64 -5.82 -6.03 -1.50
CA SER A 64 -5.16 -6.67 -2.62
C SER A 64 -3.70 -6.90 -2.30
N ALA A 65 -3.13 -8.00 -2.78
CA ALA A 65 -1.71 -8.29 -2.65
C ALA A 65 -1.15 -8.87 -3.95
N PHE A 66 0.15 -8.74 -4.17
CA PHE A 66 0.81 -9.53 -5.21
C PHE A 66 0.63 -11.03 -4.91
N PHE A 67 0.42 -11.85 -5.94
CA PHE A 67 0.29 -13.29 -5.81
C PHE A 67 1.66 -13.92 -5.55
N GLY A 68 2.01 -14.04 -4.26
CA GLY A 68 3.25 -14.62 -3.79
C GLY A 68 3.90 -13.80 -2.68
N THR A 69 5.09 -14.22 -2.27
CA THR A 69 5.88 -13.56 -1.22
C THR A 69 7.18 -13.00 -1.77
N VAL A 70 7.59 -11.84 -1.28
CA VAL A 70 8.89 -11.22 -1.59
C VAL A 70 9.89 -11.59 -0.50
N HIS A 71 11.10 -12.01 -0.89
CA HIS A 71 12.20 -12.24 0.06
C HIS A 71 12.86 -10.91 0.42
N LEU A 72 12.43 -10.30 1.53
CA LEU A 72 12.83 -8.95 1.93
C LEU A 72 14.13 -8.93 2.72
N SER A 73 14.44 -9.98 3.48
CA SER A 73 15.66 -10.01 4.30
C SER A 73 16.15 -11.44 4.52
N ASP A 74 17.45 -11.58 4.78
CA ASP A 74 18.08 -12.84 5.20
C ASP A 74 18.67 -12.68 6.60
N ARG A 75 18.09 -13.38 7.58
CA ARG A 75 18.49 -13.34 8.99
C ARG A 75 19.87 -13.92 9.25
N LYS A 76 20.35 -14.84 8.40
CA LYS A 76 21.68 -15.45 8.57
C LYS A 76 22.78 -14.46 8.19
N THR A 77 22.55 -13.67 7.15
CA THR A 77 23.52 -12.69 6.66
C THR A 77 23.28 -11.28 7.21
N GLY A 78 22.09 -11.02 7.76
CA GLY A 78 21.66 -9.69 8.19
C GLY A 78 21.32 -8.75 7.01
N ARG A 79 21.27 -9.27 5.77
CA ARG A 79 20.96 -8.49 4.58
C ARG A 79 19.48 -8.14 4.53
N VAL A 80 19.17 -6.95 4.03
CA VAL A 80 17.81 -6.49 3.73
C VAL A 80 17.82 -5.96 2.31
N ALA A 81 16.79 -6.31 1.54
CA ALA A 81 16.66 -5.92 0.16
C ALA A 81 16.47 -4.42 0.02
N ASN A 82 17.11 -3.85 -0.99
CA ASN A 82 16.64 -2.59 -1.55
C ASN A 82 15.35 -2.90 -2.30
N PHE A 83 14.41 -1.97 -2.30
CA PHE A 83 13.24 -2.09 -3.15
C PHE A 83 12.79 -0.75 -3.69
N HIS A 84 12.05 -0.82 -4.77
CA HIS A 84 11.36 0.29 -5.35
C HIS A 84 10.00 -0.17 -5.87
N THR A 85 8.96 0.61 -5.61
CA THR A 85 7.63 0.43 -6.19
C THR A 85 7.10 1.74 -6.70
N GLU A 86 6.42 1.67 -7.84
CA GLU A 86 5.68 2.79 -8.42
C GLU A 86 4.26 2.33 -8.70
N PHE A 87 3.29 3.16 -8.36
CA PHE A 87 1.90 2.96 -8.77
C PHE A 87 1.25 4.28 -9.12
N SER A 88 0.24 4.19 -9.98
CA SER A 88 -0.64 5.31 -10.28
C SER A 88 -2.02 5.03 -9.73
N PHE A 89 -2.71 6.08 -9.29
CA PHE A 89 -3.98 5.96 -8.60
C PHE A 89 -4.91 7.13 -8.90
N VAL A 90 -6.19 6.92 -8.65
CA VAL A 90 -7.22 7.95 -8.64
C VAL A 90 -8.01 7.83 -7.35
N VAL A 91 -8.22 8.96 -6.70
CA VAL A 91 -9.17 9.09 -5.59
C VAL A 91 -10.36 9.92 -6.05
N ASN A 92 -11.56 9.39 -5.88
CA ASN A 92 -12.79 10.06 -6.30
C ASN A 92 -13.68 10.40 -5.10
N THR A 93 -13.56 11.64 -4.64
CA THR A 93 -14.34 12.23 -3.54
C THR A 93 -15.78 12.56 -3.92
N LYS A 94 -16.20 12.32 -5.18
CA LYS A 94 -17.49 12.74 -5.74
C LYS A 94 -17.79 14.23 -5.51
N ARG A 95 -16.74 15.07 -5.49
CA ARG A 95 -16.80 16.52 -5.23
C ARG A 95 -17.37 16.87 -3.86
N LYS A 96 -17.23 15.98 -2.88
CA LYS A 96 -17.56 16.26 -1.49
C LYS A 96 -16.36 16.93 -0.83
N SER A 97 -16.62 17.94 -0.01
CA SER A 97 -15.60 18.61 0.81
C SER A 97 -15.16 17.75 1.99
N LEU A 98 -16.06 16.91 2.51
CA LEU A 98 -15.76 15.87 3.48
C LEU A 98 -15.84 14.53 2.77
N HIS A 99 -14.74 13.80 2.80
CA HIS A 99 -14.56 12.50 2.16
C HIS A 99 -13.61 11.68 3.04
N GLY A 100 -13.51 10.38 2.78
CA GLY A 100 -12.77 9.48 3.66
C GLY A 100 -12.85 8.00 3.26
N ASP A 101 -11.95 7.15 3.73
CA ASP A 101 -10.94 7.46 4.75
C ASP A 101 -9.51 7.42 4.18
N GLY A 102 -9.21 6.50 3.29
CA GLY A 102 -7.92 6.47 2.61
C GLY A 102 -7.52 5.09 2.13
N PHE A 103 -6.27 4.96 1.69
CA PHE A 103 -5.70 3.70 1.28
C PHE A 103 -4.22 3.60 1.67
N THR A 104 -3.65 2.40 1.60
CA THR A 104 -2.23 2.17 1.89
C THR A 104 -1.56 1.37 0.79
N PHE A 105 -0.26 1.57 0.63
CA PHE A 105 0.65 0.52 0.17
C PHE A 105 1.29 -0.12 1.40
N PHE A 106 1.13 -1.43 1.57
CA PHE A 106 1.66 -2.15 2.74
C PHE A 106 2.74 -3.16 2.36
N ILE A 107 3.64 -3.40 3.32
CA ILE A 107 4.57 -4.52 3.36
C ILE A 107 4.34 -5.21 4.71
N ALA A 108 3.83 -6.44 4.67
CA ALA A 108 3.43 -7.19 5.86
C ALA A 108 4.18 -8.52 5.96
N SER A 109 4.48 -8.97 7.18
CA SER A 109 5.00 -10.34 7.38
C SER A 109 4.04 -11.37 6.77
N ASN A 110 4.55 -12.51 6.29
CA ASN A 110 3.72 -13.52 5.64
C ASN A 110 2.64 -14.14 6.56
N ASP A 111 2.84 -14.10 7.87
CA ASP A 111 1.89 -14.54 8.89
C ASP A 111 1.05 -13.38 9.49
N PHE A 112 1.17 -12.17 8.94
CA PHE A 112 0.35 -11.03 9.34
C PHE A 112 -1.14 -11.34 9.15
N ARG A 113 -1.93 -11.03 10.18
CA ARG A 113 -3.37 -11.26 10.17
C ARG A 113 -4.07 -9.92 10.00
N PHE A 114 -4.66 -9.72 8.82
CA PHE A 114 -5.51 -8.58 8.57
C PHE A 114 -6.67 -8.55 9.58
N ALA A 115 -6.85 -7.40 10.21
CA ALA A 115 -7.84 -7.23 11.26
C ALA A 115 -9.27 -7.23 10.69
N HIS A 116 -10.20 -7.86 11.42
CA HIS A 116 -11.63 -7.63 11.21
C HIS A 116 -12.04 -6.28 11.79
N ASN A 117 -13.16 -5.72 11.31
CA ASN A 117 -13.67 -4.41 11.72
C ASN A 117 -12.63 -3.28 11.56
N SER A 118 -11.99 -3.29 10.39
CA SER A 118 -10.86 -2.43 10.02
C SER A 118 -11.24 -1.30 9.06
N SER A 119 -12.54 -1.02 8.91
CA SER A 119 -13.07 0.08 8.07
C SER A 119 -12.75 1.46 8.65
N GLY A 120 -12.92 2.50 7.83
CA GLY A 120 -12.61 3.88 8.21
C GLY A 120 -11.10 4.10 8.38
N GLY A 121 -10.72 5.01 9.27
CA GLY A 121 -9.32 5.35 9.56
C GLY A 121 -8.43 4.23 10.10
N PHE A 122 -8.90 2.98 10.21
CA PHE A 122 -8.02 1.82 10.44
C PHE A 122 -7.41 1.25 9.14
N LEU A 123 -7.83 1.78 7.99
CA LEU A 123 -7.25 1.56 6.67
C LEU A 123 -7.11 0.09 6.25
N GLY A 124 -7.95 -0.79 6.78
CA GLY A 124 -7.98 -2.22 6.45
C GLY A 124 -6.84 -3.05 7.06
N LEU A 125 -5.90 -2.40 7.77
CA LEU A 125 -4.73 -3.07 8.36
C LEU A 125 -4.90 -3.30 9.86
N PHE A 126 -5.57 -2.38 10.55
CA PHE A 126 -5.68 -2.38 12.00
C PHE A 126 -7.14 -2.50 12.47
N ASN A 127 -7.34 -2.63 13.78
CA ASN A 127 -8.63 -2.39 14.41
C ASN A 127 -8.40 -1.73 15.77
N LYS A 128 -9.48 -1.48 16.51
CA LYS A 128 -9.42 -0.84 17.83
C LYS A 128 -8.46 -1.54 18.81
N GLU A 129 -8.35 -2.86 18.74
CA GLU A 129 -7.50 -3.65 19.64
C GLU A 129 -6.02 -3.61 19.23
N THR A 130 -5.71 -3.53 17.94
CA THR A 130 -4.34 -3.63 17.43
C THR A 130 -3.72 -2.30 17.02
N ALA A 131 -4.52 -1.27 16.70
CA ALA A 131 -4.08 -0.01 16.09
C ALA A 131 -2.90 0.69 16.79
N PHE A 132 -2.81 0.60 18.11
CA PHE A 132 -1.73 1.23 18.89
C PHE A 132 -0.79 0.24 19.57
N ASN A 133 -1.04 -1.07 19.41
CA ASN A 133 -0.22 -2.09 20.02
C ASN A 133 0.79 -2.64 19.01
N THR A 134 1.97 -2.02 18.98
CA THR A 134 3.05 -2.34 18.04
C THR A 134 3.58 -3.77 18.14
N SER A 135 3.27 -4.50 19.22
CA SER A 135 3.66 -5.90 19.40
C SER A 135 2.71 -6.90 18.73
N LEU A 136 1.51 -6.47 18.37
CA LEU A 136 0.49 -7.31 17.73
C LEU A 136 0.50 -7.21 16.20
N ASN A 137 1.27 -6.27 15.66
CA ASN A 137 1.33 -6.00 14.23
C ASN A 137 2.73 -6.27 13.70
N GLN A 138 2.80 -6.65 12.43
CA GLN A 138 4.04 -6.81 11.69
C GLN A 138 3.80 -6.32 10.27
N VAL A 139 3.62 -5.01 10.16
CA VAL A 139 3.29 -4.32 8.93
C VAL A 139 3.94 -2.94 8.93
N VAL A 140 4.54 -2.60 7.80
CA VAL A 140 4.94 -1.23 7.48
C VAL A 140 4.05 -0.77 6.34
N ALA A 141 3.43 0.39 6.49
CA ALA A 141 2.56 0.94 5.45
C ALA A 141 2.96 2.37 5.10
N VAL A 142 2.74 2.73 3.84
CA VAL A 142 2.67 4.11 3.40
C VAL A 142 1.19 4.41 3.21
N GLU A 143 0.62 5.20 4.11
CA GLU A 143 -0.78 5.61 4.05
C GLU A 143 -0.97 6.85 3.18
N PHE A 144 -2.11 6.89 2.52
CA PHE A 144 -2.66 8.01 1.76
C PHE A 144 -3.97 8.34 2.45
N ASP A 145 -3.86 9.12 3.51
CA ASP A 145 -4.95 9.43 4.42
C ASP A 145 -5.67 10.69 3.94
N SER A 146 -6.95 10.53 3.61
CA SER A 146 -7.82 11.59 3.11
C SER A 146 -8.63 12.24 4.23
N PHE A 147 -8.65 11.64 5.42
CA PHE A 147 -9.48 12.06 6.54
C PHE A 147 -8.75 11.97 7.88
N ALA A 148 -8.30 13.12 8.37
CA ALA A 148 -7.58 13.19 9.63
C ALA A 148 -8.43 12.72 10.83
N ASN A 149 -7.85 11.85 11.64
CA ASN A 149 -8.36 11.35 12.90
C ASN A 149 -7.61 11.92 14.10
N GLU A 150 -8.21 11.76 15.28
CA GLU A 150 -7.66 12.24 16.56
C GLU A 150 -6.32 11.62 16.96
N TRP A 151 -5.92 10.52 16.32
CA TRP A 151 -4.64 9.88 16.57
C TRP A 151 -3.50 10.38 15.69
N ASP A 152 -3.80 11.18 14.66
CA ASP A 152 -2.80 11.62 13.69
C ASP A 152 -1.84 12.63 14.30
N PRO A 153 -0.54 12.58 13.96
CA PRO A 153 0.48 13.39 14.61
C PRO A 153 0.23 14.91 14.60
N ASN A 154 -0.46 15.42 13.58
CA ASN A 154 -0.73 16.86 13.43
C ASN A 154 -2.16 17.26 13.80
N PHE A 155 -2.99 16.35 14.31
CA PHE A 155 -4.34 16.69 14.74
C PHE A 155 -4.32 17.41 16.10
N PRO A 156 -5.11 18.49 16.31
CA PRO A 156 -6.02 19.16 15.37
C PRO A 156 -5.39 20.36 14.64
N GLU A 157 -4.06 20.51 14.68
CA GLU A 157 -3.36 21.62 14.01
C GLU A 157 -3.50 21.57 12.48
N SER A 158 -3.65 20.37 11.93
CA SER A 158 -3.97 20.09 10.53
C SER A 158 -5.00 18.96 10.45
N ASP A 159 -6.14 19.23 9.83
CA ASP A 159 -7.19 18.27 9.46
C ASP A 159 -7.16 17.93 7.95
N SER A 160 -6.12 18.38 7.25
CA SER A 160 -5.93 18.17 5.82
C SER A 160 -5.36 16.77 5.51
N PRO A 161 -5.62 16.22 4.30
CA PRO A 161 -5.04 14.95 3.85
C PRO A 161 -3.52 14.90 4.01
N HIS A 162 -3.00 13.72 4.37
CA HIS A 162 -1.56 13.48 4.53
C HIS A 162 -1.11 12.15 3.93
N ILE A 163 0.18 12.10 3.60
CA ILE A 163 0.90 10.86 3.37
C ILE A 163 1.61 10.51 4.67
N GLY A 164 1.49 9.28 5.12
CA GLY A 164 2.08 8.79 6.37
C GLY A 164 2.98 7.58 6.16
N ILE A 165 3.91 7.37 7.10
CA ILE A 165 4.67 6.12 7.23
C ILE A 165 4.28 5.49 8.56
N ASP A 166 3.70 4.30 8.49
CA ASP A 166 3.23 3.53 9.62
C ASP A 166 4.18 2.37 9.90
N ILE A 167 4.49 2.15 11.17
CA ILE A 167 5.29 1.00 11.62
C ILE A 167 4.55 0.33 12.76
N ASN A 168 3.89 -0.79 12.46
CA ASN A 168 3.12 -1.61 13.40
C ASN A 168 2.01 -0.85 14.18
N SER A 169 1.63 0.35 13.75
CA SER A 169 0.58 1.14 14.37
C SER A 169 -0.03 2.08 13.32
N ILE A 170 -1.31 2.40 13.46
CA ILE A 170 -2.00 3.40 12.63
C ILE A 170 -1.48 4.82 12.87
N ARG A 171 -0.84 5.09 14.02
CA ARG A 171 -0.21 6.38 14.23
C ARG A 171 1.12 6.41 13.46
N SER A 172 1.11 7.14 12.35
CA SER A 172 2.30 7.41 11.55
C SER A 172 3.48 7.93 12.38
N VAL A 173 4.68 7.40 12.08
CA VAL A 173 5.95 7.89 12.65
C VAL A 173 6.48 9.13 11.94
N ALA A 174 5.99 9.40 10.72
CA ALA A 174 6.24 10.61 9.97
C ALA A 174 5.11 10.87 8.97
N THR A 175 4.81 12.13 8.73
CA THR A 175 3.74 12.56 7.82
C THR A 175 4.21 13.71 6.92
N ALA A 176 3.62 13.85 5.74
CA ALA A 176 3.76 15.03 4.89
C ALA A 176 2.39 15.42 4.29
N PRO A 177 2.13 16.72 4.04
CA PRO A 177 0.86 17.16 3.45
C PRO A 177 0.63 16.50 2.09
N TRP A 178 -0.57 15.96 1.89
CA TRP A 178 -0.99 15.40 0.62
C TRP A 178 -1.90 16.38 -0.11
N GLN A 179 -1.53 16.73 -1.35
CA GLN A 179 -2.23 17.74 -2.14
C GLN A 179 -3.53 17.20 -2.79
N LEU A 180 -4.25 16.28 -2.15
CA LEU A 180 -5.46 15.63 -2.71
C LEU A 180 -6.57 16.64 -3.00
N ASP A 181 -6.94 17.45 -1.99
CA ASP A 181 -8.14 18.31 -2.04
C ASP A 181 -8.07 19.43 -3.07
N VAL A 182 -6.86 19.80 -3.48
CA VAL A 182 -6.66 20.82 -4.52
C VAL A 182 -6.71 20.23 -5.92
N GLN A 183 -6.72 18.90 -6.08
CA GLN A 183 -6.77 18.28 -7.39
C GLN A 183 -8.20 18.24 -7.95
N PRO A 184 -8.37 18.49 -9.26
CA PRO A 184 -9.62 18.19 -9.93
C PRO A 184 -10.00 16.71 -9.80
N THR A 185 -11.30 16.42 -9.73
CA THR A 185 -11.80 15.04 -9.70
C THR A 185 -11.28 14.23 -10.89
N GLY A 186 -10.75 13.04 -10.62
CA GLY A 186 -10.21 12.14 -11.65
C GLY A 186 -8.76 12.42 -12.04
N THR A 187 -8.09 13.36 -11.37
CA THR A 187 -6.65 13.58 -11.59
C THR A 187 -5.86 12.34 -11.15
N ILE A 188 -4.95 11.89 -12.01
CA ILE A 188 -4.13 10.72 -11.74
C ILE A 188 -2.94 11.12 -10.85
N GLY A 189 -2.90 10.55 -9.66
CA GLY A 189 -1.73 10.59 -8.79
C GLY A 189 -0.72 9.53 -9.18
N LYS A 190 0.57 9.83 -8.95
CA LYS A 190 1.67 8.87 -9.05
C LYS A 190 2.44 8.85 -7.74
N ALA A 191 2.62 7.66 -7.19
CA ALA A 191 3.42 7.43 -6.00
C ALA A 191 4.66 6.62 -6.37
N HIS A 192 5.82 7.08 -5.88
CA HIS A 192 7.09 6.39 -5.99
C HIS A 192 7.62 6.16 -4.58
N ILE A 193 7.76 4.89 -4.20
CA ILE A 193 8.29 4.48 -2.89
C ILE A 193 9.59 3.73 -3.13
N SER A 194 10.65 4.09 -2.42
CA SER A 194 11.93 3.37 -2.48
C SER A 194 12.54 3.21 -1.10
N TYR A 195 13.24 2.10 -0.92
CA TYR A 195 13.98 1.82 0.29
C TYR A 195 15.43 1.47 -0.04
N LEU A 196 16.34 2.17 0.64
CA LEU A 196 17.78 1.92 0.57
C LEU A 196 18.23 1.25 1.86
N SER A 197 18.61 -0.02 1.78
CA SER A 197 19.01 -0.82 2.96
C SER A 197 20.33 -0.36 3.58
N SER A 198 21.22 0.26 2.80
CA SER A 198 22.48 0.82 3.28
C SER A 198 22.30 1.99 4.25
N THR A 199 21.26 2.80 4.06
CA THR A 199 20.91 3.94 4.93
C THR A 199 19.68 3.67 5.79
N LYS A 200 18.97 2.56 5.54
CA LYS A 200 17.68 2.21 6.14
C LYS A 200 16.60 3.27 5.94
N ILE A 201 16.65 4.02 4.85
CA ILE A 201 15.69 5.09 4.58
C ILE A 201 14.61 4.59 3.62
N LEU A 202 13.36 4.68 4.06
CA LEU A 202 12.18 4.59 3.22
C LEU A 202 11.83 6.00 2.75
N SER A 203 11.74 6.20 1.44
CA SER A 203 11.42 7.46 0.79
C SER A 203 10.14 7.33 -0.02
N VAL A 204 9.27 8.33 0.06
CA VAL A 204 7.99 8.39 -0.62
C VAL A 204 7.90 9.73 -1.36
N THR A 205 7.50 9.67 -2.62
CA THR A 205 7.20 10.83 -3.44
C THR A 205 5.82 10.67 -4.06
N VAL A 206 4.98 11.69 -3.95
CA VAL A 206 3.64 11.71 -4.57
C VAL A 206 3.49 12.97 -5.41
N ALA A 207 3.07 12.79 -6.67
CA ALA A 207 2.90 13.88 -7.62
C ALA A 207 1.65 13.69 -8.50
N TYR A 208 1.15 14.80 -9.03
CA TYR A 208 0.02 14.83 -9.98
C TYR A 208 0.49 15.41 -11.33
N PRO A 209 1.23 14.65 -12.15
CA PRO A 209 1.94 15.18 -13.31
C PRO A 209 1.03 15.69 -14.42
N THR A 210 -0.22 15.23 -14.49
CA THR A 210 -1.21 15.64 -15.50
C THR A 210 -2.20 16.68 -14.96
N SER A 211 -2.01 17.15 -13.71
CA SER A 211 -2.91 18.12 -13.12
C SER A 211 -2.78 19.49 -13.80
N PRO A 212 -3.90 20.17 -14.09
CA PRO A 212 -3.86 21.58 -14.48
C PRO A 212 -3.54 22.50 -13.29
N VAL A 213 -3.60 21.99 -12.05
CA VAL A 213 -3.28 22.74 -10.84
C VAL A 213 -1.79 22.59 -10.54
N ASN A 214 -1.11 23.72 -10.31
CA ASN A 214 0.29 23.70 -9.88
C ASN A 214 0.36 23.36 -8.38
N SER A 215 0.40 22.08 -8.06
CA SER A 215 0.60 21.57 -6.70
C SER A 215 2.03 21.08 -6.50
N ASN A 216 2.59 21.34 -5.32
CA ASN A 216 3.91 20.84 -4.97
C ASN A 216 3.93 19.31 -4.93
N VAL A 217 5.09 18.73 -5.27
CA VAL A 217 5.36 17.31 -5.06
C VAL A 217 5.47 17.05 -3.55
N THR A 218 4.71 16.08 -3.04
CA THR A 218 4.83 15.63 -1.65
C THR A 218 6.05 14.70 -1.56
N VAL A 219 6.93 14.97 -0.60
CA VAL A 219 8.11 14.15 -0.32
C VAL A 219 8.14 13.84 1.17
N LEU A 220 8.33 12.56 1.51
CA LEU A 220 8.45 12.08 2.87
C LEU A 220 9.56 11.04 2.93
N SER A 221 10.32 11.01 4.04
CA SER A 221 11.26 9.92 4.28
C SER A 221 11.39 9.65 5.76
N TYR A 222 11.64 8.38 6.10
CA TYR A 222 11.83 7.96 7.47
C TYR A 222 12.79 6.77 7.58
N PRO A 223 13.60 6.67 8.65
CA PRO A 223 14.41 5.49 8.92
C PRO A 223 13.54 4.28 9.32
N VAL A 224 13.58 3.21 8.53
CA VAL A 224 12.84 1.96 8.80
C VAL A 224 13.81 0.79 8.83
N ASN A 225 13.87 0.07 9.96
CA ASN A 225 14.67 -1.14 10.06
C ASN A 225 13.82 -2.39 9.74
N PHE A 226 13.54 -2.63 8.45
CA PHE A 226 12.66 -3.73 8.02
C PHE A 226 13.02 -5.09 8.60
N GLY A 227 14.31 -5.45 8.69
CA GLY A 227 14.75 -6.73 9.23
C GLY A 227 14.47 -6.94 10.73
N SER A 228 14.16 -5.89 11.49
CA SER A 228 13.70 -6.01 12.89
C SER A 228 12.20 -5.92 13.04
N VAL A 229 11.48 -5.48 12.01
CA VAL A 229 10.02 -5.24 12.04
C VAL A 229 9.26 -6.40 11.41
N LEU A 230 9.74 -6.91 10.27
CA LEU A 230 9.05 -7.91 9.46
C LEU A 230 9.78 -9.26 9.41
N SER A 231 9.07 -10.29 8.95
CA SER A 231 9.65 -11.58 8.59
C SER A 231 10.52 -11.51 7.32
N GLU A 232 11.31 -12.56 7.08
CA GLU A 232 12.17 -12.66 5.88
C GLU A 232 11.37 -12.66 4.58
N TRP A 233 10.20 -13.28 4.60
CA TRP A 233 9.25 -13.33 3.50
C TRP A 233 8.05 -12.46 3.82
N VAL A 234 7.69 -11.57 2.89
CA VAL A 234 6.64 -10.56 3.10
C VAL A 234 5.62 -10.59 1.98
N LEU A 235 4.42 -10.12 2.29
CA LEU A 235 3.38 -9.75 1.35
C LEU A 235 3.52 -8.27 1.04
N VAL A 236 3.34 -7.90 -0.22
CA VAL A 236 3.23 -6.50 -0.65
C VAL A 236 1.88 -6.29 -1.32
N GLY A 237 1.25 -5.16 -1.06
CA GLY A 237 -0.12 -4.95 -1.53
C GLY A 237 -0.71 -3.61 -1.16
N PHE A 238 -2.02 -3.52 -1.32
CA PHE A 238 -2.82 -2.36 -1.01
C PHE A 238 -4.01 -2.71 -0.12
N SER A 239 -4.36 -1.80 0.77
CA SER A 239 -5.63 -1.79 1.47
C SER A 239 -6.32 -0.46 1.23
N GLY A 240 -7.66 -0.43 1.21
CA GLY A 240 -8.40 0.81 1.07
C GLY A 240 -9.76 0.71 1.73
N THR A 241 -10.20 1.81 2.35
CA THR A 241 -11.38 1.80 3.20
C THR A 241 -12.21 3.06 3.10
N THR A 242 -13.48 2.90 3.42
CA THR A 242 -14.38 4.00 3.76
C THR A 242 -14.94 3.78 5.16
N GLY A 243 -15.38 4.85 5.80
CA GLY A 243 -16.07 4.88 7.08
C GLY A 243 -17.46 5.47 6.91
N ASP A 244 -17.79 6.44 7.77
CA ASP A 244 -19.00 7.25 7.62
C ASP A 244 -18.88 8.24 6.45
N LEU A 245 -17.65 8.64 6.12
CA LEU A 245 -17.33 9.33 4.87
C LEU A 245 -16.89 8.32 3.81
N VAL A 246 -17.00 8.72 2.54
CA VAL A 246 -16.82 7.80 1.42
C VAL A 246 -16.11 8.47 0.26
N GLU A 247 -15.28 7.67 -0.42
CA GLU A 247 -14.64 7.96 -1.69
C GLU A 247 -14.23 6.64 -2.37
N THR A 248 -13.85 6.67 -3.64
CA THR A 248 -13.25 5.49 -4.28
C THR A 248 -11.73 5.59 -4.33
N HIS A 249 -11.05 4.46 -4.14
CA HIS A 249 -9.61 4.32 -4.27
C HIS A 249 -9.28 3.34 -5.40
N ASP A 250 -8.82 3.86 -6.53
CA ASP A 250 -8.54 3.07 -7.73
C ASP A 250 -7.04 3.07 -8.02
N ILE A 251 -6.39 1.91 -7.98
CA ILE A 251 -5.01 1.73 -8.44
C ILE A 251 -5.05 1.37 -9.93
N LEU A 252 -4.39 2.18 -10.76
CA LEU A 252 -4.44 2.03 -12.22
C LEU A 252 -3.28 1.21 -12.76
N SER A 253 -2.12 1.30 -12.11
CA SER A 253 -0.92 0.56 -12.49
C SER A 253 -0.07 0.29 -11.25
N TRP A 254 0.73 -0.77 -11.25
CA TRP A 254 1.62 -1.10 -10.15
C TRP A 254 2.86 -1.86 -10.63
N SER A 255 4.03 -1.36 -10.26
CA SER A 255 5.31 -2.04 -10.44
C SER A 255 6.03 -2.16 -9.12
N PHE A 256 6.81 -3.23 -8.98
CA PHE A 256 7.64 -3.47 -7.81
C PHE A 256 8.92 -4.15 -8.28
N SER A 257 10.04 -3.78 -7.66
CA SER A 257 11.32 -4.46 -7.83
C SER A 257 12.06 -4.47 -6.50
N SER A 258 12.75 -5.56 -6.21
CA SER A 258 13.64 -5.68 -5.05
C SER A 258 14.91 -6.42 -5.42
N PHE A 259 15.96 -6.15 -4.64
CA PHE A 259 17.25 -6.82 -4.73
C PHE A 259 17.80 -7.01 -3.31
N LEU A 260 17.83 -8.26 -2.86
CA LEU A 260 18.41 -8.68 -1.58
C LEU A 260 19.93 -8.68 -1.61
#